data_AF-A0A1S3XA99-F1
#
_entry.id   AF-A0A1S3XA99-F1
#
_cell.length_a   1.000
_cell.length_b   1.000
_cell.length_c   1.000
_cell.angle_alpha   90.00
_cell.angle_beta   90.00
_cell.angle_gamma   90.00
#
_symmetry.space_group_name_H-M   'P 1'
#
loop_
_entity.id
_entity.type
_entity.pdbx_description
1 polymer ?
#
loop_
_entity_poly.entity_id
_entity_poly.type
_entity_poly.pdbx_seq_one_letter_code
_entity_poly.pdbx_strand_id
1 'polypeptide(L)'
;MLRADRNLTERLFSQGLLKVLVCTATLAWGVNLPAHTVVIKGTQIYDPKAGGWRDLGMLDVMQIFGRAGRPQFDKSGEGIIITSHDKLAYYLRLLTSQLPIESQFINSLKDNLNAEVVLGTVTNVKEACAWLGYTYLFIRMKMNPLAYGIGWDEVMADPSLSLKQRDFISDAARALDKAKMMRFDEKSGNFYCTELGRIASHFYIQYTSVETYNEMLTRHMNESELISMVAHSSEFENIVVRDEEQNELEMLARTYCQLEVKGGPSNKYGKVSILIQLYISRGSIDTFSLISDAAYISASLARIMRALFEICLRRGWCEMSALMLDYCKAVDRQIWPHLHPLRQFDRDISSEILRKLEERGADLDRLQEMQEKDIGALIRYAPGGKVVKQFLGYFPLVQLSATVSPITRTVLKVNTFLHLLLFSCSC
;
A
#
# COMPACT_ATOMS: atom_id res chain seq x y z
N MET A 1 -21.00 3.70 -5.92
CA MET A 1 -22.24 2.92 -6.16
C MET A 1 -22.32 1.80 -5.15
N LEU A 2 -23.45 1.65 -4.47
CA LEU A 2 -23.64 0.61 -3.47
C LEU A 2 -23.74 -0.77 -4.13
N ARG A 3 -23.45 -1.83 -3.38
CA ARG A 3 -23.54 -3.21 -3.89
C ARG A 3 -24.96 -3.58 -4.32
N ALA A 4 -25.97 -3.07 -3.60
CA ALA A 4 -27.38 -3.28 -3.91
C ALA A 4 -27.73 -2.74 -5.30
N ASP A 5 -27.28 -1.52 -5.62
CA ASP A 5 -27.54 -0.89 -6.92
C ASP A 5 -26.86 -1.67 -8.05
N ARG A 6 -25.61 -2.10 -7.86
CA ARG A 6 -24.87 -2.90 -8.87
C ARG A 6 -25.62 -4.19 -9.19
N ASN A 7 -26.03 -4.94 -8.16
CA ASN A 7 -26.79 -6.18 -8.32
C ASN A 7 -28.13 -5.95 -9.03
N LEU A 8 -28.80 -4.83 -8.74
CA LEU A 8 -30.05 -4.46 -9.41
C LEU A 8 -29.80 -4.18 -10.89
N THR A 9 -28.79 -3.37 -11.22
CA THR A 9 -28.43 -3.04 -12.60
C THR A 9 -28.06 -4.29 -13.41
N GLU A 10 -27.29 -5.21 -12.83
CA GLU A 10 -26.93 -6.49 -13.46
C GLU A 10 -28.17 -7.34 -13.77
N ARG A 11 -29.11 -7.45 -12.82
CA ARG A 11 -30.37 -8.17 -13.04
C ARG A 11 -31.21 -7.54 -14.15
N LEU A 12 -31.39 -6.22 -14.11
CA LEU A 12 -32.17 -5.52 -15.14
C LEU A 12 -31.54 -5.64 -16.54
N PHE A 13 -30.21 -5.66 -16.64
CA PHE A 13 -29.50 -5.87 -17.91
C PHE A 13 -29.64 -7.32 -18.40
N SER A 14 -29.43 -8.31 -17.53
CA SER A 14 -29.57 -9.74 -17.90
C SER A 14 -30.99 -10.11 -18.36
N GLN A 15 -32.01 -9.46 -17.79
CA GLN A 15 -33.41 -9.61 -18.21
C GLN A 15 -33.75 -8.83 -19.50
N GLY A 16 -32.80 -8.06 -20.05
CA GLY A 16 -32.99 -7.28 -21.26
C GLY A 16 -33.86 -6.03 -21.11
N LEU A 17 -34.14 -5.62 -19.87
CA LEU A 17 -34.87 -4.38 -19.55
C LEU A 17 -33.98 -3.17 -19.80
N LEU A 18 -32.68 -3.27 -19.47
CA LEU A 18 -31.67 -2.29 -19.84
C LEU A 18 -31.04 -2.70 -21.17
N LYS A 19 -31.08 -1.80 -22.15
CA LYS A 19 -30.47 -2.03 -23.48
C LYS A 19 -29.00 -1.63 -23.55
N VAL A 20 -28.60 -0.66 -22.73
CA VAL A 20 -27.24 -0.11 -22.71
C VAL A 20 -26.77 -0.06 -21.26
N LEU A 21 -25.58 -0.62 -21.02
CA LEU A 21 -24.91 -0.56 -19.73
C LEU A 21 -23.52 0.08 -19.93
N VAL A 22 -23.25 1.14 -19.18
CA VAL A 22 -21.94 1.79 -19.16
C VAL A 22 -21.21 1.35 -17.89
N CYS A 23 -20.02 0.78 -18.05
CA CYS A 23 -19.25 0.20 -16.95
C CYS A 23 -17.76 0.56 -17.03
N THR A 24 -17.07 0.45 -15.91
CA THR A 24 -15.60 0.51 -15.86
C THR A 24 -14.99 -0.87 -16.14
N ALA A 25 -13.69 -0.93 -16.43
CA ALA A 25 -12.97 -2.18 -16.75
C ALA A 25 -13.11 -3.27 -15.67
N THR A 26 -13.41 -2.89 -14.41
CA THR A 26 -13.62 -3.84 -13.30
C THR A 26 -14.75 -4.85 -13.53
N LEU A 27 -15.76 -4.50 -14.33
CA LEU A 27 -16.86 -5.42 -14.64
C LEU A 27 -16.38 -6.64 -15.42
N ALA A 28 -15.45 -6.45 -16.36
CA ALA A 28 -14.93 -7.53 -17.19
C ALA A 28 -14.21 -8.61 -16.38
N TRP A 29 -13.62 -8.24 -15.24
CA TRP A 29 -12.93 -9.16 -14.33
C TRP A 29 -13.85 -9.76 -13.26
N GLY A 30 -14.82 -8.98 -12.76
CA GLY A 30 -15.57 -9.33 -11.55
C GLY A 30 -16.90 -10.04 -11.77
N VAL A 31 -17.53 -9.90 -12.94
CA VAL A 31 -18.90 -10.37 -13.17
C VAL A 31 -19.04 -11.02 -14.55
N ASN A 32 -19.71 -12.18 -14.59
CA ASN A 32 -20.04 -12.84 -15.84
C ASN A 32 -21.33 -12.28 -16.44
N LEU A 33 -21.26 -11.09 -17.04
CA LEU A 33 -22.37 -10.44 -17.71
C LEU A 33 -22.08 -10.26 -19.20
N PRO A 34 -22.40 -11.25 -20.06
CA PRO A 34 -22.16 -11.14 -21.49
C PRO A 34 -23.19 -10.23 -22.17
N ALA A 35 -22.77 -9.54 -23.23
CA ALA A 35 -23.60 -8.68 -24.07
C ALA A 35 -23.34 -8.98 -25.55
N HIS A 36 -24.33 -8.79 -26.42
CA HIS A 36 -24.14 -9.00 -27.86
C HIS A 36 -23.00 -8.12 -28.42
N THR A 37 -23.06 -6.82 -28.10
CA THR A 37 -22.09 -5.82 -28.55
C THR A 37 -21.40 -5.18 -27.34
N VAL A 38 -20.07 -5.10 -27.38
CA VAL A 38 -19.24 -4.44 -26.37
C VAL A 38 -18.47 -3.30 -27.02
N VAL A 39 -18.49 -2.12 -26.39
CA VAL A 39 -17.81 -0.92 -26.90
C VAL A 39 -16.79 -0.42 -25.88
N ILE A 40 -15.53 -0.36 -26.28
CA ILE A 40 -14.45 0.30 -25.54
C ILE A 40 -14.41 1.76 -26.00
N LYS A 41 -14.95 2.66 -25.17
CA LYS A 41 -14.94 4.10 -25.43
C LYS A 41 -13.67 4.73 -24.86
N GLY A 42 -12.68 4.95 -25.72
CA GLY A 42 -11.38 5.49 -25.33
C GLY A 42 -10.49 4.40 -24.73
N THR A 43 -9.20 4.48 -25.05
CA THR A 43 -8.22 3.44 -24.67
C THR A 43 -7.13 3.98 -23.76
N GLN A 44 -7.38 5.11 -23.10
CA GLN A 44 -6.47 5.72 -22.14
C GLN A 44 -7.05 5.57 -20.74
N ILE A 45 -6.22 5.05 -19.84
CA ILE A 45 -6.54 4.92 -18.42
C ILE A 45 -5.49 5.64 -17.60
N TYR A 46 -5.93 6.28 -16.53
CA TYR A 46 -5.00 6.89 -15.59
C TYR A 46 -4.37 5.81 -14.72
N ASP A 47 -3.06 5.69 -14.74
CA ASP A 47 -2.31 4.78 -13.87
C ASP A 47 -1.44 5.56 -12.88
N PRO A 48 -1.83 5.59 -11.59
CA PRO A 48 -1.02 6.20 -10.54
C PRO A 48 0.39 5.62 -10.46
N LYS A 49 0.56 4.33 -10.77
CA LYS A 49 1.87 3.67 -10.76
C LYS A 49 2.78 4.14 -11.87
N ALA A 50 2.25 4.67 -12.97
CA ALA A 50 3.02 5.21 -14.08
C ALA A 50 3.06 6.74 -14.07
N GLY A 51 2.34 7.40 -13.15
CA GLY A 51 2.33 8.85 -13.05
C GLY A 51 1.56 9.56 -14.13
N GLY A 52 0.65 8.88 -14.82
CA GLY A 52 -0.03 9.49 -15.95
C GLY A 52 -0.98 8.58 -16.69
N TRP A 53 -1.43 9.08 -17.83
CA TRP A 53 -2.27 8.33 -18.75
C TRP A 53 -1.45 7.28 -19.46
N ARG A 54 -1.90 6.03 -19.37
CA ARG A 54 -1.35 4.93 -20.15
C ARG A 54 -2.42 4.34 -21.04
N ASP A 55 -1.93 3.69 -22.09
CA ASP A 55 -2.78 2.91 -22.97
C ASP A 55 -3.32 1.67 -22.24
N LEU A 56 -4.54 1.28 -22.60
CA LEU A 56 -5.22 0.11 -22.05
C LEU A 56 -4.42 -1.16 -22.39
N GLY A 57 -4.18 -2.00 -21.38
CA GLY A 57 -3.40 -3.23 -21.55
C GLY A 57 -4.15 -4.25 -22.40
N MET A 58 -3.40 -5.09 -23.12
CA MET A 58 -3.99 -6.14 -23.95
C MET A 58 -4.88 -7.10 -23.15
N LEU A 59 -4.47 -7.43 -21.91
CA LEU A 59 -5.27 -8.27 -21.02
C LEU A 59 -6.65 -7.66 -20.75
N ASP A 60 -6.73 -6.35 -20.51
CA ASP A 60 -8.00 -5.66 -20.28
C ASP A 60 -8.85 -5.64 -21.55
N VAL A 61 -8.25 -5.36 -22.71
CA VAL A 61 -8.94 -5.40 -24.01
C VAL A 61 -9.52 -6.80 -24.27
N MET A 62 -8.71 -7.84 -24.11
CA MET A 62 -9.14 -9.23 -24.31
C MET A 62 -10.24 -9.63 -23.32
N GLN A 63 -10.14 -9.23 -22.05
CA GLN A 63 -11.17 -9.53 -21.05
C GLN A 63 -12.48 -8.82 -21.35
N ILE A 64 -12.43 -7.54 -21.75
CA ILE A 64 -13.62 -6.78 -22.13
C ILE A 64 -14.27 -7.40 -23.38
N PHE A 65 -13.47 -7.75 -24.38
CA PHE A 65 -13.95 -8.41 -25.60
C PHE A 65 -14.45 -9.83 -25.37
N GLY A 66 -13.93 -10.54 -24.36
CA GLY A 66 -14.46 -11.81 -23.90
C GLY A 66 -15.90 -11.74 -23.37
N ARG A 67 -16.44 -10.53 -23.13
CA ARG A 67 -17.85 -10.32 -22.78
C ARG A 67 -18.76 -10.10 -23.99
N ALA A 68 -18.19 -9.98 -25.20
CA ALA A 68 -18.95 -9.85 -26.43
C ALA A 68 -19.47 -11.21 -26.91
N GLY A 69 -20.75 -11.27 -27.25
CA GLY A 69 -21.48 -12.47 -27.62
C GLY A 69 -22.00 -13.23 -26.41
N ARG A 70 -23.32 -13.46 -26.34
CA ARG A 70 -23.92 -14.30 -25.30
C ARG A 70 -23.94 -15.76 -25.76
N PRO A 71 -23.22 -16.67 -25.06
CA PRO A 71 -23.30 -18.10 -25.36
C PRO A 71 -24.77 -18.55 -25.34
N GLN A 72 -25.17 -19.37 -26.32
CA GLN A 72 -26.54 -19.90 -26.51
C GLN A 72 -27.58 -18.93 -27.08
N PHE A 73 -27.41 -17.62 -26.97
CA PHE A 73 -28.39 -16.64 -27.48
C PHE A 73 -27.98 -15.99 -28.79
N ASP A 74 -26.70 -15.66 -28.95
CA ASP A 74 -26.19 -14.93 -30.10
C ASP A 74 -25.35 -15.84 -31.02
N LYS A 75 -25.48 -15.65 -32.34
CA LYS A 75 -24.67 -16.39 -33.34
C LYS A 75 -23.25 -15.83 -33.49
N SER A 76 -23.08 -14.55 -33.18
CA SER A 76 -21.82 -13.80 -33.24
C SER A 76 -21.85 -12.72 -32.15
N GLY A 77 -20.67 -12.27 -31.72
CA GLY A 77 -20.51 -11.10 -30.85
C GLY A 77 -19.77 -10.00 -31.58
N GLU A 78 -20.04 -8.75 -31.22
CA GLU A 78 -19.39 -7.58 -31.81
C GLU A 78 -18.56 -6.83 -30.75
N GLY A 79 -17.27 -6.66 -31.01
CA GLY A 79 -16.37 -5.85 -30.19
C GLY A 79 -15.93 -4.60 -30.93
N ILE A 80 -16.21 -3.42 -30.40
CA ILE A 80 -15.87 -2.13 -31.00
C ILE A 80 -14.85 -1.42 -30.11
N ILE A 81 -13.70 -1.02 -30.67
CA ILE A 81 -12.73 -0.14 -29.99
C ILE A 81 -12.78 1.25 -30.61
N ILE A 82 -12.95 2.26 -29.78
CA ILE A 82 -12.83 3.67 -30.16
C ILE A 82 -11.53 4.19 -29.55
N THR A 83 -10.54 4.48 -30.40
CA THR A 83 -9.20 4.96 -30.03
C THR A 83 -8.78 6.12 -30.92
N SER A 84 -7.73 6.84 -30.53
CA SER A 84 -7.03 7.78 -31.39
C SER A 84 -6.37 7.08 -32.59
N HIS A 85 -6.28 7.78 -33.72
CA HIS A 85 -5.84 7.21 -35.00
C HIS A 85 -4.42 6.64 -34.97
N ASP A 86 -3.53 7.31 -34.23
CA ASP A 86 -2.14 6.90 -34.01
C ASP A 86 -2.01 5.53 -33.33
N LYS A 87 -2.99 5.14 -32.51
CA LYS A 87 -3.00 3.87 -31.76
C LYS A 87 -3.76 2.75 -32.45
N LEU A 88 -4.46 3.03 -33.55
CA LEU A 88 -5.24 2.03 -34.27
C LEU A 88 -4.38 0.86 -34.75
N ALA A 89 -3.22 1.15 -35.35
CA ALA A 89 -2.28 0.13 -35.81
C ALA A 89 -1.74 -0.73 -34.65
N TYR A 90 -1.52 -0.11 -33.48
CA TYR A 90 -1.06 -0.81 -32.27
C TYR A 90 -2.10 -1.82 -31.77
N TYR A 91 -3.36 -1.40 -31.60
CA TYR A 91 -4.43 -2.32 -31.15
C TYR A 91 -4.79 -3.37 -32.19
N LEU A 92 -4.77 -3.04 -33.49
CA LEU A 92 -4.95 -4.04 -34.55
C LEU A 92 -3.82 -5.07 -34.52
N ARG A 93 -2.56 -4.63 -34.40
CA ARG A 93 -1.42 -5.53 -34.30
C ARG A 93 -1.49 -6.39 -33.04
N LEU A 94 -1.93 -5.83 -31.91
CA LEU A 94 -2.13 -6.58 -30.68
C LEU A 94 -3.17 -7.70 -30.83
N LEU A 95 -4.29 -7.43 -31.51
CA LEU A 95 -5.37 -8.39 -31.71
C LEU A 95 -5.06 -9.44 -32.80
N THR A 96 -4.27 -9.07 -33.81
CA THR A 96 -4.00 -9.92 -34.99
C THR A 96 -2.65 -10.63 -34.94
N SER A 97 -1.65 -10.07 -34.26
CA SER A 97 -0.30 -10.64 -34.16
C SER A 97 0.01 -11.09 -32.74
N GLN A 98 0.69 -12.22 -32.62
CA GLN A 98 1.22 -12.71 -31.35
C GLN A 98 2.45 -11.85 -30.99
N LEU A 99 2.29 -10.86 -30.12
CA LEU A 99 3.45 -10.20 -29.53
C LEU A 99 4.19 -11.21 -28.63
N PRO A 100 5.53 -11.33 -28.76
CA PRO A 100 6.28 -12.19 -27.86
C PRO A 100 6.17 -11.63 -26.43
N ILE A 101 5.85 -12.52 -25.49
CA ILE A 101 5.85 -12.18 -24.06
C ILE A 101 7.31 -12.15 -23.61
N GLU A 102 7.73 -11.04 -23.00
CA GLU A 102 9.09 -10.85 -22.47
C GLU A 102 9.07 -10.71 -20.95
N SER A 103 10.17 -11.07 -20.30
CA SER A 103 10.30 -11.04 -18.84
C SER A 103 10.67 -9.64 -18.34
N GLN A 104 9.97 -9.16 -17.32
CA GLN A 104 10.28 -7.90 -16.61
C GLN A 104 10.98 -8.15 -15.25
N PHE A 105 11.43 -9.38 -15.00
CA PHE A 105 11.95 -9.81 -13.70
C PHE A 105 13.26 -9.13 -13.28
N ILE A 106 14.03 -8.58 -14.23
CA ILE A 106 15.29 -7.86 -13.94
C ILE A 106 15.05 -6.70 -12.97
N ASN A 107 13.93 -5.98 -13.14
CA ASN A 107 13.62 -4.80 -12.33
C ASN A 107 13.35 -5.15 -10.85
N SER A 108 12.81 -6.34 -10.59
CA SER A 108 12.44 -6.82 -9.25
C SER A 108 13.39 -7.91 -8.72
N LEU A 109 14.52 -8.15 -9.40
CA LEU A 109 15.47 -9.22 -9.04
C LEU A 109 16.00 -9.06 -7.61
N LYS A 110 16.34 -7.83 -7.20
CA LYS A 110 16.89 -7.55 -5.86
C LYS A 110 15.89 -7.90 -4.75
N ASP A 111 14.66 -7.47 -4.90
CA ASP A 111 13.60 -7.70 -3.91
C ASP A 111 13.24 -9.18 -3.80
N ASN A 112 13.11 -9.85 -4.96
CA ASN A 112 12.80 -11.28 -5.01
C ASN A 112 13.97 -12.14 -4.48
N LEU A 113 15.22 -11.77 -4.77
CA LEU A 113 16.39 -12.45 -4.20
C LEU A 113 16.43 -12.31 -2.68
N ASN A 114 16.17 -11.10 -2.15
CA ASN A 114 16.07 -10.89 -0.70
C ASN A 114 14.96 -11.77 -0.08
N ALA A 115 13.81 -11.90 -0.73
CA ALA A 115 12.72 -12.75 -0.26
C ALA A 115 13.13 -14.23 -0.15
N GLU A 116 13.83 -14.78 -1.15
CA GLU A 116 14.31 -16.17 -1.10
C GLU A 116 15.38 -16.40 -0.02
N VAL A 117 16.24 -15.42 0.22
CA VAL A 117 17.23 -15.45 1.31
C VAL A 117 16.55 -15.38 2.67
N VAL A 118 15.48 -14.60 2.80
CA VAL A 118 14.66 -14.52 4.03
C VAL A 118 13.91 -15.83 4.30
N LEU A 119 13.37 -16.47 3.26
CA LEU A 119 12.72 -17.78 3.35
C LEU A 119 13.72 -18.90 3.67
N GLY A 120 15.00 -18.71 3.34
CA GLY A 120 16.06 -19.70 3.51
C GLY A 120 16.14 -20.72 2.37
N THR A 121 15.42 -20.51 1.26
CA THR A 121 15.52 -21.32 0.04
C THR A 121 16.89 -21.15 -0.62
N VAL A 122 17.46 -19.95 -0.53
CA VAL A 122 18.71 -19.55 -1.18
C VAL A 122 19.68 -19.08 -0.11
N THR A 123 20.79 -19.80 0.07
CA THR A 123 21.82 -19.51 1.07
C THR A 123 23.16 -19.10 0.47
N ASN A 124 23.36 -19.36 -0.82
CA ASN A 124 24.61 -19.06 -1.52
C ASN A 124 24.38 -18.71 -2.99
N VAL A 125 25.40 -18.15 -3.64
CA VAL A 125 25.35 -17.72 -5.05
C VAL A 125 25.01 -18.88 -5.99
N LYS A 126 25.47 -20.11 -5.71
CA LYS A 126 25.18 -21.27 -6.58
C LYS A 126 23.70 -21.63 -6.55
N GLU A 127 23.09 -21.65 -5.37
CA GLU A 127 21.65 -21.85 -5.18
C GLU A 127 20.84 -20.71 -5.81
N ALA A 128 21.29 -19.47 -5.68
CA ALA A 128 20.67 -18.33 -6.34
C ALA A 128 20.71 -18.43 -7.88
N CYS A 129 21.82 -18.90 -8.46
CA CYS A 129 21.89 -19.16 -9.90
C CYS A 129 20.93 -20.28 -10.32
N ALA A 130 20.82 -21.35 -9.52
CA ALA A 130 19.85 -22.41 -9.77
C ALA A 130 18.40 -21.89 -9.70
N TRP A 131 18.09 -21.07 -8.69
CA TRP A 131 16.81 -20.37 -8.56
C TRP A 131 16.49 -19.51 -9.78
N LEU A 132 17.45 -18.68 -10.21
CA LEU A 132 17.31 -17.86 -11.41
C LEU A 132 17.07 -18.71 -12.67
N GLY A 133 17.66 -19.91 -12.72
CA GLY A 133 17.45 -20.89 -13.78
C GLY A 133 16.01 -21.39 -13.92
N TYR A 134 15.22 -21.40 -12.85
CA TYR A 134 13.79 -21.76 -12.90
C TYR A 134 12.88 -20.62 -13.35
N THR A 135 13.42 -19.40 -13.48
CA THR A 135 12.60 -18.23 -13.82
C THR A 135 12.32 -18.14 -15.32
N TYR A 136 11.20 -17.48 -15.66
CA TYR A 136 10.87 -17.14 -17.04
C TYR A 136 11.94 -16.24 -17.70
N LEU A 137 12.63 -15.41 -16.90
CA LEU A 137 13.73 -14.57 -17.37
C LEU A 137 14.83 -15.41 -18.01
N PHE A 138 15.28 -16.48 -17.37
CA PHE A 138 16.35 -17.32 -17.88
C PHE A 138 15.98 -18.01 -19.19
N ILE A 139 14.74 -18.50 -19.30
CA ILE A 139 14.22 -19.11 -20.54
C ILE A 139 14.24 -18.09 -21.69
N ARG A 140 13.78 -16.86 -21.42
CA ARG A 140 13.78 -15.79 -22.42
C ARG A 140 15.17 -15.29 -22.79
N MET A 141 16.10 -15.22 -21.83
CA MET A 141 17.50 -14.89 -22.09
C MET A 141 18.16 -15.88 -23.06
N LYS A 142 17.83 -17.17 -22.98
CA LYS A 142 18.33 -18.18 -23.93
C LYS A 142 17.71 -18.06 -25.31
N MET A 143 16.42 -17.76 -25.38
CA MET A 143 15.67 -17.68 -26.65
C MET A 143 15.89 -16.37 -27.40
N ASN A 144 16.06 -15.25 -26.70
CA ASN A 144 16.26 -13.93 -27.28
C ASN A 144 17.30 -13.12 -26.47
N PRO A 145 18.59 -13.46 -26.55
CA PRO A 145 19.64 -12.85 -25.72
C PRO A 145 19.79 -11.34 -25.91
N LEU A 146 19.60 -10.86 -27.15
CA LEU A 146 19.71 -9.44 -27.53
C LEU A 146 18.75 -8.55 -26.75
N ALA A 147 17.52 -9.02 -26.47
CA ALA A 147 16.54 -8.25 -25.73
C ALA A 147 16.93 -8.00 -24.26
N TYR A 148 17.87 -8.81 -23.72
CA TYR A 148 18.36 -8.71 -22.34
C TYR A 148 19.79 -8.14 -22.28
N GLY A 149 20.26 -7.51 -23.35
CA GLY A 149 21.58 -6.89 -23.41
C GLY A 149 22.75 -7.89 -23.43
N ILE A 150 22.50 -9.12 -23.91
CA ILE A 150 23.52 -10.16 -24.06
C ILE A 150 23.94 -10.21 -25.52
N GLY A 151 25.21 -9.91 -25.80
CA GLY A 151 25.78 -9.98 -27.14
C GLY A 151 25.91 -11.43 -27.64
N TRP A 152 25.91 -11.63 -28.96
CA TRP A 152 26.09 -12.97 -29.54
C TRP A 152 27.44 -13.59 -29.18
N ASP A 153 28.48 -12.77 -29.00
CA ASP A 153 29.81 -13.22 -28.57
C ASP A 153 29.78 -13.83 -27.16
N GLU A 154 29.00 -13.24 -26.24
CA GLU A 154 28.80 -13.77 -24.87
C GLU A 154 28.04 -15.11 -24.90
N VAL A 155 27.06 -15.25 -25.79
CA VAL A 155 26.28 -16.50 -25.94
C VAL A 155 27.12 -17.61 -26.56
N MET A 156 28.00 -17.28 -27.52
CA MET A 156 28.93 -18.26 -28.09
C MET A 156 29.97 -18.73 -27.07
N ALA A 157 30.44 -17.83 -26.21
CA ALA A 157 31.40 -18.15 -25.15
C ALA A 157 30.75 -18.94 -23.99
N ASP A 158 29.51 -18.63 -23.62
CA ASP A 158 28.74 -19.34 -22.59
C ASP A 158 27.31 -19.67 -23.06
N PRO A 159 27.12 -20.79 -23.78
CA PRO A 159 25.79 -21.24 -24.22
C PRO A 159 24.83 -21.55 -23.05
N SER A 160 25.37 -21.79 -21.86
CA SER A 160 24.58 -22.09 -20.65
C SER A 160 24.10 -20.85 -19.92
N LEU A 161 24.70 -19.68 -20.22
CA LEU A 161 24.52 -18.38 -19.55
C LEU A 161 24.83 -18.41 -18.04
N SER A 162 25.61 -19.39 -17.58
CA SER A 162 25.99 -19.57 -16.18
C SER A 162 26.78 -18.40 -15.59
N LEU A 163 27.70 -17.83 -16.38
CA LEU A 163 28.51 -16.67 -15.99
C LEU A 163 27.62 -15.44 -15.83
N LYS A 164 26.73 -15.20 -16.81
CA LYS A 164 25.80 -14.07 -16.77
C LYS A 164 24.83 -14.15 -15.59
N GLN A 165 24.33 -15.36 -15.27
CA GLN A 165 23.51 -15.58 -14.08
C GLN A 165 24.27 -15.21 -12.80
N ARG A 166 25.52 -15.65 -12.68
CA ARG A 166 26.37 -15.35 -11.53
C ARG A 166 26.61 -13.85 -11.41
N ASP A 167 26.84 -13.14 -12.51
CA ASP A 167 27.05 -11.69 -12.51
C ASP A 167 25.80 -10.96 -12.01
N PHE A 168 24.61 -11.28 -12.55
CA PHE A 168 23.36 -10.68 -12.10
C PHE A 168 23.08 -10.92 -10.61
N ILE A 169 23.28 -12.14 -10.13
CA ILE A 169 23.10 -12.48 -8.71
C ILE A 169 24.14 -11.76 -7.84
N SER A 170 25.41 -11.72 -8.25
CA SER A 170 26.48 -11.09 -7.46
C SER A 170 26.27 -9.58 -7.36
N ASP A 171 25.84 -8.93 -8.44
CA ASP A 171 25.53 -7.50 -8.45
C ASP A 171 24.29 -7.18 -7.62
N ALA A 172 23.25 -8.01 -7.70
CA ALA A 172 22.08 -7.88 -6.84
C ALA A 172 22.43 -8.07 -5.35
N ALA A 173 23.24 -9.08 -5.03
CA ALA A 173 23.70 -9.34 -3.65
C ALA A 173 24.57 -8.20 -3.10
N ARG A 174 25.48 -7.64 -3.92
CA ARG A 174 26.30 -6.48 -3.54
C ARG A 174 25.44 -5.24 -3.25
N ALA A 175 24.41 -5.00 -4.06
CA ALA A 175 23.45 -3.93 -3.79
C ALA A 175 22.70 -4.15 -2.46
N LEU A 176 22.18 -5.36 -2.23
CA LEU A 176 21.46 -5.70 -1.01
C LEU A 176 22.32 -5.62 0.25
N ASP A 177 23.61 -5.96 0.18
CA ASP A 177 24.55 -5.79 1.30
C ASP A 177 24.87 -4.32 1.57
N LYS A 178 25.05 -3.50 0.52
CA LYS A 178 25.20 -2.04 0.66
C LYS A 178 24.00 -1.41 1.40
N ALA A 179 22.78 -1.83 1.08
CA ALA A 179 21.57 -1.38 1.78
C ALA A 179 21.31 -2.08 3.13
N LYS A 180 22.24 -2.92 3.62
CA LYS A 180 22.14 -3.66 4.90
C LYS A 180 20.92 -4.60 4.99
N MET A 181 20.30 -4.97 3.88
CA MET A 181 19.18 -5.92 3.81
C MET A 181 19.66 -7.37 3.88
N MET A 182 20.87 -7.63 3.41
CA MET A 182 21.53 -8.93 3.46
C MET A 182 22.98 -8.73 3.88
N ARG A 183 23.67 -9.78 4.32
CA ARG A 183 25.13 -9.81 4.35
C ARG A 183 25.63 -10.75 3.28
N PHE A 184 26.53 -10.28 2.44
CA PHE A 184 27.12 -11.05 1.37
C PHE A 184 28.62 -11.20 1.61
N ASP A 185 29.09 -12.46 1.76
CA ASP A 185 30.52 -12.75 1.82
C ASP A 185 31.01 -13.12 0.41
N GLU A 186 31.70 -12.20 -0.26
CA GLU A 186 32.21 -12.40 -1.63
C GLU A 186 33.19 -13.59 -1.74
N LYS A 187 33.89 -13.96 -0.66
CA LYS A 187 34.87 -15.05 -0.69
C LYS A 187 34.20 -16.42 -0.68
N SER A 188 33.23 -16.61 0.21
CA SER A 188 32.50 -17.88 0.32
C SER A 188 31.31 -17.95 -0.64
N GLY A 189 30.80 -16.81 -1.10
CA GLY A 189 29.57 -16.72 -1.88
C GLY A 189 28.31 -16.98 -1.04
N ASN A 190 28.40 -16.88 0.28
CA ASN A 190 27.27 -17.13 1.18
C ASN A 190 26.48 -15.86 1.49
N PHE A 191 25.18 -16.04 1.71
CA PHE A 191 24.22 -15.02 2.08
C PHE A 191 23.78 -15.22 3.53
N TYR A 192 23.75 -14.13 4.30
CA TYR A 192 23.14 -14.12 5.62
C TYR A 192 22.00 -13.10 5.67
N CYS A 193 20.86 -13.56 6.15
CA CYS A 193 19.67 -12.74 6.31
C CYS A 193 19.86 -11.72 7.45
N THR A 194 19.50 -10.45 7.23
CA THR A 194 19.42 -9.43 8.29
C THR A 194 17.97 -9.19 8.69
N GLU A 195 17.74 -8.67 9.90
CA GLU A 195 16.40 -8.28 10.34
C GLU A 195 15.76 -7.22 9.41
N LEU A 196 16.57 -6.32 8.83
CA LEU A 196 16.10 -5.33 7.85
C LEU A 196 15.58 -6.02 6.57
N GLY A 197 16.32 -7.01 6.06
CA GLY A 197 15.89 -7.82 4.91
C GLY A 197 14.60 -8.60 5.19
N ARG A 198 14.47 -9.16 6.41
CA ARG A 198 13.23 -9.84 6.86
C ARG A 198 12.03 -8.91 6.85
N ILE A 199 12.18 -7.71 7.41
CA ILE A 199 11.10 -6.70 7.43
C ILE A 199 10.72 -6.31 6.02
N ALA A 200 11.69 -5.99 5.16
CA ALA A 200 11.42 -5.59 3.79
C ALA A 200 10.69 -6.68 2.99
N SER A 201 11.06 -7.96 3.16
CA SER A 201 10.39 -9.10 2.54
C SER A 201 8.97 -9.28 3.07
N HIS A 202 8.76 -9.29 4.38
CA HIS A 202 7.44 -9.51 4.99
C HIS A 202 6.43 -8.40 4.64
N PHE A 203 6.88 -7.15 4.52
CA PHE A 203 6.03 -6.01 4.20
C PHE A 203 6.05 -5.59 2.73
N TYR A 204 6.71 -6.35 1.86
CA TYR A 204 6.81 -6.08 0.42
C TYR A 204 7.31 -4.65 0.13
N ILE A 205 8.39 -4.24 0.79
CA ILE A 205 9.00 -2.92 0.59
C ILE A 205 10.12 -3.03 -0.45
N GLN A 206 10.19 -2.08 -1.37
CA GLN A 206 11.22 -2.05 -2.40
C GLN A 206 12.61 -1.76 -1.81
N TYR A 207 13.65 -2.39 -2.35
CA TYR A 207 15.06 -2.16 -2.01
C TYR A 207 15.42 -0.67 -1.99
N THR A 208 14.98 0.08 -2.99
CA THR A 208 15.25 1.52 -3.14
C THR A 208 14.65 2.33 -2.00
N SER A 209 13.44 2.00 -1.53
CA SER A 209 12.84 2.65 -0.35
C SER A 209 13.62 2.36 0.92
N VAL A 210 14.14 1.14 1.08
CA VAL A 210 14.97 0.79 2.24
C VAL A 210 16.29 1.57 2.25
N GLU A 211 16.89 1.82 1.08
CA GLU A 211 18.07 2.71 0.95
C GLU A 211 17.72 4.13 1.43
N THR A 212 16.61 4.71 0.96
CA THR A 212 16.12 6.03 1.41
C THR A 212 15.86 6.07 2.92
N TYR A 213 15.21 5.05 3.49
CA TYR A 213 14.93 5.00 4.93
C TYR A 213 16.20 4.86 5.75
N ASN A 214 17.21 4.13 5.27
CA ASN A 214 18.48 4.04 5.98
C ASN A 214 19.23 5.37 6.04
N GLU A 215 19.03 6.25 5.06
CA GLU A 215 19.63 7.59 5.03
C GLU A 215 18.83 8.61 5.86
N MET A 216 17.51 8.58 5.77
CA MET A 216 16.64 9.60 6.39
C MET A 216 16.22 9.29 7.83
N LEU A 217 16.14 8.02 8.22
CA LEU A 217 15.58 7.63 9.52
C LEU A 217 16.58 7.84 10.66
N THR A 218 16.23 8.72 11.60
CA THR A 218 17.03 9.04 12.79
C THR A 218 16.34 8.57 14.08
N ARG A 219 17.05 8.65 15.22
CA ARG A 219 16.53 8.24 16.54
C ARG A 219 15.39 9.13 17.04
N HIS A 220 15.37 10.39 16.63
CA HIS A 220 14.38 11.39 17.00
C HIS A 220 13.99 12.17 15.74
N MET A 221 12.73 12.08 15.34
CA MET A 221 12.16 12.81 14.21
C MET A 221 10.85 13.46 14.62
N ASN A 222 10.56 14.62 14.03
CA ASN A 222 9.26 15.25 14.21
C ASN A 222 8.19 14.60 13.32
N GLU A 223 6.92 14.80 13.66
CA GLU A 223 5.79 14.23 12.90
C GLU A 223 5.78 14.66 11.42
N SER A 224 6.12 15.92 11.13
CA SER A 224 6.23 16.42 9.75
C SER A 224 7.38 15.78 8.98
N GLU A 225 8.50 15.46 9.66
CA GLU A 225 9.64 14.77 9.09
C GLU A 225 9.33 13.32 8.79
N LEU A 226 8.54 12.68 9.66
CA LEU A 226 8.07 11.32 9.47
C LEU A 226 7.23 11.21 8.19
N ILE A 227 6.20 12.06 8.03
CA ILE A 227 5.36 12.04 6.82
C ILE A 227 6.19 12.39 5.59
N SER A 228 7.09 13.37 5.69
CA SER A 228 8.01 13.72 4.59
C SER A 228 8.89 12.53 4.21
N MET A 229 9.45 11.78 5.16
CA MET A 229 10.27 10.60 4.87
C MET A 229 9.48 9.50 4.17
N VAL A 230 8.24 9.25 4.59
CA VAL A 230 7.33 8.31 3.91
C VAL A 230 6.99 8.79 2.51
N ALA A 231 6.87 10.11 2.28
CA ALA A 231 6.64 10.66 0.95
C ALA A 231 7.82 10.41 -0.02
N HIS A 232 9.05 10.23 0.48
CA HIS A 232 10.24 9.93 -0.34
C HIS A 232 10.40 8.44 -0.70
N SER A 233 9.44 7.59 -0.35
CA SER A 233 9.46 6.17 -0.70
C SER A 233 9.41 5.98 -2.23
N SER A 234 10.17 5.03 -2.76
CA SER A 234 10.19 4.73 -4.20
C SER A 234 8.88 4.16 -4.71
N GLU A 235 8.03 3.61 -3.84
CA GLU A 235 6.65 3.27 -4.16
C GLU A 235 5.87 4.44 -4.79
N PHE A 236 6.23 5.67 -4.43
CA PHE A 236 5.60 6.90 -4.87
C PHE A 236 6.42 7.63 -5.94
N GLU A 237 7.45 6.98 -6.50
CA GLU A 237 8.38 7.62 -7.43
C GLU A 237 7.69 8.11 -8.70
N ASN A 238 6.68 7.39 -9.15
CA ASN A 238 6.00 7.74 -10.39
C ASN A 238 4.92 8.81 -10.19
N ILE A 239 4.63 9.27 -8.97
CA ILE A 239 3.64 10.34 -8.77
C ILE A 239 4.20 11.66 -9.32
N VAL A 240 3.42 12.33 -10.16
CA VAL A 240 3.76 13.62 -10.78
C VAL A 240 2.76 14.67 -10.33
N VAL A 241 3.23 15.91 -10.17
CA VAL A 241 2.39 17.09 -9.91
C VAL A 241 1.95 17.69 -11.24
N ARG A 242 0.66 18.01 -11.37
CA ARG A 242 0.07 18.59 -12.58
C ARG A 242 -0.51 19.98 -12.29
N ASP A 243 -0.52 20.83 -13.30
CA ASP A 243 -1.01 22.20 -13.15
C ASP A 243 -2.52 22.26 -12.84
N GLU A 244 -3.29 21.32 -13.38
CA GLU A 244 -4.76 21.24 -13.19
C GLU A 244 -5.19 20.95 -11.75
N GLU A 245 -4.35 20.25 -10.98
CA GLU A 245 -4.62 19.86 -9.59
C GLU A 245 -4.02 20.84 -8.57
N GLN A 246 -3.18 21.79 -9.00
CA GLN A 246 -2.40 22.65 -8.12
C GLN A 246 -3.27 23.53 -7.21
N ASN A 247 -4.34 24.11 -7.75
CA ASN A 247 -5.28 24.94 -6.99
C ASN A 247 -6.00 24.12 -5.90
N GLU A 248 -6.40 22.88 -6.22
CA GLU A 248 -7.03 21.99 -5.26
C GLU A 248 -6.03 21.56 -4.18
N LEU A 249 -4.81 21.20 -4.56
CA LEU A 249 -3.74 20.86 -3.61
C LEU A 249 -3.44 22.00 -2.62
N GLU A 250 -3.43 23.26 -3.07
CA GLU A 250 -3.29 24.42 -2.19
C GLU A 250 -4.45 24.57 -1.20
N MET A 251 -5.69 24.36 -1.65
CA MET A 251 -6.86 24.37 -0.76
C MET A 251 -6.82 23.23 0.25
N LEU A 252 -6.46 22.02 -0.20
CA LEU A 252 -6.35 20.84 0.66
C LEU A 252 -5.25 21.00 1.71
N ALA A 253 -4.10 21.58 1.32
CA ALA A 253 -3.00 21.88 2.22
C ALA A 253 -3.41 22.86 3.34
N ARG A 254 -4.28 23.84 3.05
CA ARG A 254 -4.75 24.79 4.07
C ARG A 254 -5.88 24.26 4.94
N THR A 255 -6.71 23.37 4.39
CA THR A 255 -7.96 22.94 5.02
C THR A 255 -7.81 21.67 5.86
N TYR A 256 -7.05 20.69 5.35
CA TYR A 256 -7.01 19.34 5.93
C TYR A 256 -5.65 18.93 6.48
N CYS A 257 -4.57 19.60 6.08
CA CYS A 257 -3.23 19.30 6.59
C CYS A 257 -3.04 20.01 7.93
N GLN A 258 -2.75 19.22 8.95
CA GLN A 258 -2.46 19.72 10.30
C GLN A 258 -0.95 19.95 10.51
N LEU A 259 -0.13 19.26 9.74
CA LEU A 259 1.32 19.31 9.81
C LEU A 259 1.89 20.09 8.63
N GLU A 260 2.99 20.81 8.90
CA GLU A 260 3.71 21.54 7.88
C GLU A 260 4.19 20.61 6.75
N VAL A 261 3.79 20.94 5.52
CA VAL A 261 4.19 20.21 4.32
C VAL A 261 5.55 20.71 3.87
N LYS A 262 6.61 19.99 4.23
CA LYS A 262 7.97 20.29 3.76
C LYS A 262 8.03 20.17 2.23
N GLY A 263 8.43 21.25 1.57
CA GLY A 263 8.54 21.34 0.10
C GLY A 263 7.32 21.94 -0.63
N GLY A 264 6.22 22.23 0.07
CA GLY A 264 5.05 22.89 -0.50
C GLY A 264 4.25 22.04 -1.51
N PRO A 265 3.10 22.54 -1.99
CA PRO A 265 2.18 21.78 -2.85
C PRO A 265 2.70 21.54 -4.27
N SER A 266 3.65 22.35 -4.74
CA SER A 266 4.25 22.23 -6.08
C SER A 266 5.27 21.10 -6.18
N ASN A 267 5.79 20.59 -5.07
CA ASN A 267 6.75 19.49 -5.06
C ASN A 267 6.02 18.15 -5.00
N LYS A 268 6.54 17.15 -5.71
CA LYS A 268 6.05 15.76 -5.70
C LYS A 268 5.92 15.20 -4.28
N TYR A 269 6.96 15.36 -3.46
CA TYR A 269 6.95 14.88 -2.07
C TYR A 269 5.93 15.63 -1.21
N GLY A 270 5.70 16.91 -1.53
CA GLY A 270 4.66 17.71 -0.88
C GLY A 270 3.26 17.24 -1.25
N LYS A 271 3.00 16.96 -2.54
CA LYS A 271 1.75 16.34 -3.00
C LYS A 271 1.47 15.02 -2.26
N VAL A 272 2.45 14.11 -2.20
CA VAL A 272 2.27 12.84 -1.47
C VAL A 272 2.00 13.08 0.02
N SER A 273 2.73 14.00 0.65
CA SER A 273 2.52 14.37 2.05
C SER A 273 1.09 14.91 2.28
N ILE A 274 0.59 15.80 1.42
CA ILE A 274 -0.77 16.34 1.49
C ILE A 274 -1.79 15.21 1.38
N LEU A 275 -1.62 14.30 0.42
CA LEU A 275 -2.54 13.18 0.21
C LEU A 275 -2.53 12.19 1.39
N ILE A 276 -1.39 11.96 2.04
CA ILE A 276 -1.30 11.17 3.28
C ILE A 276 -2.11 11.84 4.41
N GLN A 277 -1.89 13.14 4.64
CA GLN A 277 -2.61 13.88 5.67
C GLN A 277 -4.12 13.93 5.39
N LEU A 278 -4.49 14.10 4.13
CA LEU A 278 -5.87 14.09 3.68
C LEU A 278 -6.55 12.74 3.93
N TYR A 279 -5.83 11.64 3.70
CA TYR A 279 -6.31 10.30 3.97
C TYR A 279 -6.62 10.08 5.46
N ILE A 280 -5.75 10.58 6.35
CA ILE A 280 -5.97 10.51 7.81
C ILE A 280 -7.13 11.43 8.23
N SER A 281 -7.23 12.63 7.65
CA SER A 281 -8.30 13.61 7.92
C SER A 281 -9.66 13.26 7.29
N ARG A 282 -9.73 12.27 6.38
CA ARG A 282 -10.92 11.89 5.61
C ARG A 282 -11.52 13.05 4.80
N GLY A 283 -10.66 13.88 4.21
CA GLY A 283 -11.13 15.00 3.39
C GLY A 283 -11.68 14.55 2.03
N SER A 284 -12.54 15.40 1.46
CA SER A 284 -13.09 15.21 0.12
C SER A 284 -12.12 15.69 -0.96
N ILE A 285 -12.07 14.96 -2.07
CA ILE A 285 -11.30 15.30 -3.27
C ILE A 285 -12.29 15.36 -4.42
N ASP A 286 -12.15 16.37 -5.28
CA ASP A 286 -12.99 16.57 -6.45
C ASP A 286 -12.30 16.05 -7.72
N THR A 287 -10.99 16.28 -7.88
CA THR A 287 -10.26 15.87 -9.10
C THR A 287 -9.99 14.37 -9.14
N PHE A 288 -10.38 13.72 -10.25
CA PHE A 288 -10.23 12.27 -10.45
C PHE A 288 -8.78 11.76 -10.39
N SER A 289 -7.81 12.52 -10.91
CA SER A 289 -6.39 12.15 -10.84
C SER A 289 -5.91 12.06 -9.39
N LEU A 290 -6.27 13.05 -8.56
CA LEU A 290 -5.95 13.07 -7.13
C LEU A 290 -6.65 11.93 -6.36
N ILE A 291 -7.92 11.61 -6.69
CA ILE A 291 -8.61 10.45 -6.09
C ILE A 291 -7.85 9.16 -6.37
N SER A 292 -7.39 9.00 -7.61
CA SER A 292 -6.64 7.81 -8.03
C SER A 292 -5.27 7.73 -7.35
N ASP A 293 -4.56 8.86 -7.24
CA ASP A 293 -3.28 8.95 -6.53
C ASP A 293 -3.45 8.69 -5.03
N ALA A 294 -4.48 9.24 -4.38
CA ALA A 294 -4.79 9.00 -2.98
C ALA A 294 -5.13 7.53 -2.69
N ALA A 295 -5.90 6.88 -3.58
CA ALA A 295 -6.19 5.46 -3.48
C ALA A 295 -4.92 4.60 -3.61
N TYR A 296 -4.00 4.98 -4.49
CA TYR A 296 -2.72 4.30 -4.64
C TYR A 296 -1.81 4.46 -3.42
N ILE A 297 -1.72 5.69 -2.88
CA ILE A 297 -0.94 5.99 -1.67
C ILE A 297 -1.49 5.21 -0.48
N SER A 298 -2.81 5.29 -0.23
CA SER A 298 -3.44 4.63 0.92
C SER A 298 -3.29 3.10 0.90
N ALA A 299 -3.31 2.47 -0.28
CA ALA A 299 -3.09 1.03 -0.41
C ALA A 299 -1.66 0.59 0.00
N SER A 300 -0.66 1.46 -0.14
CA SER A 300 0.73 1.18 0.22
C SER A 300 1.13 1.74 1.59
N LEU A 301 0.43 2.77 2.08
CA LEU A 301 0.81 3.50 3.27
C LEU A 301 0.83 2.61 4.53
N ALA A 302 -0.19 1.78 4.73
CA ALA A 302 -0.28 0.92 5.92
C ALA A 302 0.91 -0.06 6.03
N ARG A 303 1.30 -0.71 4.92
CA ARG A 303 2.45 -1.63 4.91
C ARG A 303 3.77 -0.91 5.15
N ILE A 304 3.96 0.28 4.57
CA ILE A 304 5.17 1.09 4.72
C ILE A 304 5.33 1.54 6.17
N MET A 305 4.26 2.10 6.76
CA MET A 305 4.26 2.55 8.15
C MET A 305 4.56 1.40 9.10
N ARG A 306 3.96 0.22 8.86
CA ARG A 306 4.19 -0.96 9.68
C ARG A 306 5.63 -1.49 9.56
N ALA A 307 6.21 -1.46 8.37
CA ALA A 307 7.62 -1.80 8.16
C ALA A 307 8.55 -0.85 8.93
N LEU A 308 8.32 0.46 8.84
CA LEU A 308 9.09 1.48 9.55
C LEU A 308 8.99 1.34 11.08
N PHE A 309 7.80 1.03 11.59
CA PHE A 309 7.60 0.70 13.00
C PHE A 309 8.46 -0.49 13.44
N GLU A 310 8.44 -1.59 12.70
CA GLU A 310 9.23 -2.78 13.04
C GLU A 310 10.74 -2.49 12.96
N ILE A 311 11.20 -1.66 12.01
CA ILE A 311 12.60 -1.22 11.94
C ILE A 311 13.00 -0.45 13.21
N CYS A 312 12.17 0.50 13.65
CA CYS A 312 12.42 1.28 14.87
C CYS A 312 12.45 0.39 16.12
N LEU A 313 11.52 -0.57 16.19
CA LEU A 313 11.41 -1.51 17.30
C LEU A 313 12.65 -2.39 17.42
N ARG A 314 13.14 -2.95 16.29
CA ARG A 314 14.36 -3.79 16.27
C ARG A 314 15.63 -3.01 16.56
N ARG A 315 15.67 -1.71 16.25
CA ARG A 315 16.78 -0.82 16.61
C ARG A 315 16.74 -0.38 18.09
N GLY A 316 15.65 -0.66 18.81
CA GLY A 316 15.50 -0.28 20.22
C GLY A 316 15.24 1.21 20.43
N TRP A 317 14.68 1.90 19.44
CA TRP A 317 14.35 3.33 19.56
C TRP A 317 12.95 3.50 20.16
N CYS A 318 12.85 3.51 21.49
CA CYS A 318 11.57 3.48 22.20
C CYS A 318 10.61 4.61 21.80
N GLU A 319 11.07 5.87 21.86
CA GLU A 319 10.25 7.05 21.53
C GLU A 319 9.77 7.00 20.07
N MET A 320 10.69 6.75 19.14
CA MET A 320 10.35 6.67 17.71
C MET A 320 9.42 5.49 17.41
N SER A 321 9.58 4.36 18.11
CA SER A 321 8.70 3.21 17.95
C SER A 321 7.30 3.50 18.45
N ALA A 322 7.15 4.23 19.57
CA ALA A 322 5.85 4.67 20.06
C ALA A 322 5.18 5.62 19.06
N LEU A 323 5.91 6.63 18.58
CA LEU A 323 5.41 7.57 17.58
C LEU A 323 4.97 6.85 16.28
N MET A 324 5.82 5.96 15.75
CA MET A 324 5.49 5.16 14.56
C MET A 324 4.27 4.28 14.77
N LEU A 325 4.10 3.71 15.97
CA LEU A 325 2.94 2.88 16.29
C LEU A 325 1.64 3.71 16.29
N ASP A 326 1.68 4.91 16.84
CA ASP A 326 0.52 5.79 16.86
C ASP A 326 0.14 6.26 15.46
N TYR A 327 1.13 6.53 14.60
CA TYR A 327 0.86 6.80 13.19
C TYR A 327 0.41 5.57 12.39
N CYS A 328 0.87 4.36 12.72
CA CYS A 328 0.28 3.13 12.14
C CYS A 328 -1.21 3.03 12.46
N LYS A 329 -1.58 3.24 13.73
CA LYS A 329 -3.00 3.27 14.14
C LYS A 329 -3.76 4.41 13.45
N ALA A 330 -3.13 5.56 13.29
CA ALA A 330 -3.75 6.72 12.66
C ALA A 330 -4.10 6.47 11.20
N VAL A 331 -3.20 5.80 10.46
CA VAL A 331 -3.43 5.38 9.08
C VAL A 331 -4.52 4.30 9.02
N ASP A 332 -4.45 3.27 9.86
CA ASP A 332 -5.41 2.16 9.85
C ASP A 332 -6.83 2.60 10.22
N ARG A 333 -6.96 3.55 11.15
CA ARG A 333 -8.26 4.05 11.63
C ARG A 333 -8.71 5.34 10.94
N GLN A 334 -7.84 6.00 10.20
CA GLN A 334 -8.05 7.33 9.63
C GLN A 334 -8.49 8.34 10.71
N ILE A 335 -7.72 8.40 11.80
CA ILE A 335 -7.93 9.27 12.96
C ILE A 335 -6.57 9.75 13.43
N TRP A 336 -6.40 11.06 13.60
CA TRP A 336 -5.14 11.60 14.10
C TRP A 336 -4.85 11.23 15.57
N PRO A 337 -3.57 11.07 15.95
CA PRO A 337 -3.20 10.68 17.32
C PRO A 337 -3.68 11.64 18.42
N HIS A 338 -3.79 12.94 18.13
CA HIS A 338 -4.24 13.96 19.10
C HIS A 338 -5.77 14.03 19.24
N LEU A 339 -6.54 13.35 18.36
CA LEU A 339 -7.99 13.32 18.45
C LEU A 339 -8.47 12.33 19.51
N HIS A 340 -9.70 12.50 19.97
CA HIS A 340 -10.22 11.67 21.05
C HIS A 340 -10.38 10.21 20.60
N PRO A 341 -9.89 9.21 21.36
CA PRO A 341 -9.92 7.80 20.95
C PRO A 341 -11.32 7.23 20.66
N LEU A 342 -12.36 7.78 21.28
CA LEU A 342 -13.77 7.40 21.01
C LEU A 342 -14.21 7.67 19.56
N ARG A 343 -13.44 8.43 18.77
CA ARG A 343 -13.68 8.56 17.31
C ARG A 343 -13.59 7.21 16.58
N GLN A 344 -13.05 6.16 17.19
CA GLN A 344 -13.11 4.81 16.64
C GLN A 344 -14.55 4.26 16.51
N PHE A 345 -15.51 4.84 17.25
CA PHE A 345 -16.94 4.51 17.21
C PHE A 345 -17.77 5.60 16.51
N ASP A 346 -17.20 6.28 15.51
CA ASP A 346 -17.83 7.37 14.76
C ASP A 346 -19.18 7.03 14.11
N ARG A 347 -19.46 5.75 13.86
CA ARG A 347 -20.75 5.28 13.32
C ARG A 347 -21.88 5.32 14.35
N ASP A 348 -21.55 5.15 15.63
CA ASP A 348 -22.52 4.98 16.71
C ASP A 348 -22.59 6.20 17.63
N ILE A 349 -21.49 6.97 17.75
CA ILE A 349 -21.43 8.19 18.55
C ILE A 349 -21.63 9.40 17.64
N SER A 350 -22.58 10.26 18.00
CA SER A 350 -22.81 11.54 17.31
C SER A 350 -21.54 12.40 17.30
N SER A 351 -21.23 12.99 16.14
CA SER A 351 -20.07 13.87 15.95
C SER A 351 -20.07 15.08 16.89
N GLU A 352 -21.25 15.54 17.32
CA GLU A 352 -21.38 16.63 18.29
C GLU A 352 -20.85 16.25 19.68
N ILE A 353 -21.07 15.00 20.12
CA ILE A 353 -20.58 14.51 21.41
C ILE A 353 -19.05 14.44 21.38
N LEU A 354 -18.48 13.89 20.30
CA LEU A 354 -17.03 13.79 20.12
C LEU A 354 -16.38 15.17 20.12
N ARG A 355 -16.95 16.14 19.38
CA ARG A 355 -16.43 17.51 19.34
C ARG A 355 -16.43 18.18 20.72
N LYS A 356 -17.51 17.99 21.50
CA LYS A 356 -17.61 18.53 22.86
C LYS A 356 -16.62 17.88 23.84
N LEU A 357 -16.31 16.59 23.68
CA LEU A 357 -15.27 15.93 24.47
C LEU A 357 -13.88 16.49 24.13
N GLU A 358 -13.60 16.71 22.85
CA GLU A 358 -12.35 17.29 22.36
C GLU A 358 -12.18 18.76 22.81
N GLU A 359 -13.22 19.59 22.70
CA GLU A 359 -13.22 20.98 23.20
C GLU A 359 -12.95 21.07 24.71
N ARG A 360 -13.25 20.01 25.47
CA ARG A 360 -13.06 19.93 26.92
C ARG A 360 -11.75 19.27 27.34
N GLY A 361 -10.99 18.71 26.40
CA GLY A 361 -9.74 17.99 26.69
C GLY A 361 -9.96 16.84 27.68
N ALA A 362 -11.06 16.10 27.54
CA ALA A 362 -11.36 15.00 28.43
C ALA A 362 -10.61 13.74 27.99
N ASP A 363 -9.67 13.25 28.80
CA ASP A 363 -8.94 12.02 28.51
C ASP A 363 -9.75 10.77 28.87
N LEU A 364 -9.42 9.63 28.24
CA LEU A 364 -10.09 8.35 28.51
C LEU A 364 -10.05 7.96 30.00
N ASP A 365 -8.89 8.12 30.65
CA ASP A 365 -8.72 7.75 32.05
C ASP A 365 -9.62 8.58 32.98
N ARG A 366 -9.71 9.88 32.71
CA ARG A 366 -10.62 10.78 33.44
C ARG A 366 -12.08 10.39 33.24
N LEU A 367 -12.46 10.04 32.02
CA LEU A 367 -13.83 9.62 31.71
C LEU A 367 -14.20 8.26 32.32
N GLN A 368 -13.22 7.37 32.54
CA GLN A 368 -13.42 6.09 33.22
C GLN A 368 -13.78 6.28 34.69
N GLU A 369 -13.19 7.27 35.37
CA GLU A 369 -13.48 7.57 36.79
C GLU A 369 -14.82 8.29 36.99
N MET A 370 -15.28 9.06 36.00
CA MET A 370 -16.51 9.86 36.09
C MET A 370 -17.79 9.01 36.01
N GLN A 371 -18.85 9.46 36.71
CA GLN A 371 -20.18 8.85 36.59
C GLN A 371 -20.91 9.36 35.35
N GLU A 372 -21.93 8.61 34.89
CA GLU A 372 -22.71 8.98 33.69
C GLU A 372 -23.28 10.40 33.76
N LYS A 373 -23.73 10.82 34.94
CA LYS A 373 -24.28 12.17 35.20
C LYS A 373 -23.21 13.25 35.03
N ASP A 374 -21.99 13.00 35.51
CA ASP A 374 -20.89 13.96 35.45
C ASP A 374 -20.37 14.10 34.02
N ILE A 375 -20.31 12.99 33.27
CA ILE A 375 -19.98 12.99 31.84
C ILE A 375 -21.04 13.80 31.08
N GLY A 376 -22.33 13.54 31.34
CA GLY A 376 -23.43 14.27 30.74
C GLY A 376 -23.40 15.78 31.04
N ALA A 377 -23.00 16.16 32.26
CA ALA A 377 -22.80 17.55 32.65
C ALA A 377 -21.59 18.19 31.93
N LEU A 378 -20.48 17.46 31.79
CA LEU A 378 -19.28 17.91 31.10
C LEU A 378 -19.55 18.26 29.62
N ILE A 379 -20.27 17.39 28.92
CA ILE A 379 -20.68 17.59 27.52
C ILE A 379 -21.94 18.47 27.39
N ARG A 380 -22.51 18.94 28.50
CA ARG A 380 -23.79 19.71 28.52
C ARG A 380 -24.91 19.01 27.73
N TYR A 381 -24.94 17.69 27.79
CA TYR A 381 -25.91 16.84 27.11
C TYR A 381 -26.10 15.56 27.93
N ALA A 382 -27.11 15.57 28.81
CA ALA A 382 -27.35 14.50 29.77
C ALA A 382 -27.50 13.09 29.15
N PRO A 383 -28.24 12.89 28.02
CA PRO A 383 -28.36 11.57 27.40
C PRO A 383 -27.04 11.03 26.86
N GLY A 384 -26.14 11.91 26.40
CA GLY A 384 -24.84 11.51 25.86
C GLY A 384 -23.91 10.92 26.91
N GLY A 385 -24.08 11.27 28.19
CA GLY A 385 -23.28 10.71 29.28
C GLY A 385 -23.41 9.19 29.38
N LYS A 386 -24.64 8.68 29.24
CA LYS A 386 -24.92 7.23 29.23
C LYS A 386 -24.28 6.54 28.03
N VAL A 387 -24.41 7.14 26.85
CA VAL A 387 -23.84 6.61 25.59
C VAL A 387 -22.31 6.54 25.71
N VAL A 388 -21.66 7.62 26.14
CA VAL A 388 -20.21 7.67 26.32
C VAL A 388 -19.75 6.61 27.34
N LYS A 389 -20.43 6.47 28.48
CA LYS A 389 -20.07 5.45 29.48
C LYS A 389 -20.18 4.02 28.96
N GLN A 390 -21.20 3.73 28.15
CA GLN A 390 -21.34 2.44 27.48
C GLN A 390 -20.15 2.15 26.55
N PHE A 391 -19.77 3.09 25.69
CA PHE A 391 -18.63 2.91 24.77
C PHE A 391 -17.28 2.86 25.47
N LEU A 392 -17.13 3.53 26.61
CA LEU A 392 -15.95 3.40 27.47
C LEU A 392 -15.81 1.97 28.02
N GLY A 393 -16.92 1.27 28.27
CA GLY A 393 -16.89 -0.15 28.66
C GLY A 393 -16.40 -1.09 27.56
N TYR A 394 -16.57 -0.73 26.29
CA TYR A 394 -16.06 -1.51 25.15
C TYR A 394 -14.58 -1.25 24.84
N PHE A 395 -14.00 -0.18 25.39
CA PHE A 395 -12.61 0.15 25.13
C PHE A 395 -11.69 -0.81 25.90
N PRO A 396 -10.70 -1.45 25.25
CA PRO A 396 -9.82 -2.40 25.92
C PRO A 396 -8.92 -1.69 26.93
N LEU A 397 -9.07 -2.04 28.21
CA LEU A 397 -8.23 -1.55 29.29
C LEU A 397 -7.42 -2.71 29.88
N VAL A 398 -6.11 -2.48 30.06
CA VAL A 398 -5.20 -3.45 30.66
C VAL A 398 -4.57 -2.84 31.90
N GLN A 399 -4.80 -3.46 33.05
CA GLN A 399 -4.05 -3.14 34.27
C GLN A 399 -2.82 -4.02 34.36
N LEU A 400 -1.66 -3.38 34.46
CA LEU A 400 -0.37 -4.04 34.55
C LEU A 400 0.16 -3.87 35.97
N SER A 401 0.38 -4.99 36.68
CA SER A 401 1.11 -5.00 37.93
C SER A 401 2.42 -5.78 37.74
N ALA A 402 3.52 -5.29 38.29
CA ALA A 402 4.83 -5.90 38.11
C ALA A 402 5.51 -6.08 39.46
N THR A 403 6.05 -7.28 39.70
CA THR A 403 6.92 -7.56 40.84
C THR A 403 8.34 -7.78 40.34
N VAL A 404 9.28 -7.01 40.91
CA VAL A 404 10.69 -7.06 40.51
C VAL A 404 11.46 -7.81 41.57
N SER A 405 12.20 -8.84 41.15
CA SER A 405 13.04 -9.66 42.01
C SER A 405 14.48 -9.68 41.47
N PRO A 406 15.49 -9.28 42.26
CA PRO A 406 16.88 -9.35 41.82
C PRO A 406 17.38 -10.79 41.84
N ILE A 407 17.94 -11.27 40.72
CA ILE A 407 18.64 -12.56 40.68
C ILE A 407 20.13 -12.34 40.95
N THR A 408 20.72 -11.35 40.26
CA THR A 408 22.11 -10.93 40.44
C THR A 408 22.21 -9.40 40.41
N ARG A 409 23.42 -8.84 40.54
CA ARG A 409 23.66 -7.39 40.40
C ARG A 409 23.33 -6.84 39.01
N THR A 410 23.33 -7.67 37.97
CA THR A 410 23.11 -7.28 36.57
C THR A 410 21.82 -7.83 35.97
N VAL A 411 21.15 -8.77 36.64
CA VAL A 411 19.95 -9.44 36.14
C VAL A 411 18.79 -9.25 37.11
N LEU A 412 17.77 -8.55 36.64
CA LEU A 412 16.49 -8.38 37.32
C LEU A 412 15.45 -9.28 36.65
N LYS A 413 14.71 -10.03 37.46
CA LYS A 413 13.53 -10.78 37.02
C LYS A 413 12.29 -9.94 37.30
N VAL A 414 11.58 -9.57 36.25
CA VAL A 414 10.32 -8.84 36.32
C VAL A 414 9.19 -9.83 36.03
N ASN A 415 8.36 -10.13 37.04
CA ASN A 415 7.13 -10.89 36.85
C ASN A 415 5.99 -9.89 36.67
N THR A 416 5.42 -9.84 35.46
CA THR A 416 4.27 -9.00 35.14
C THR A 416 2.97 -9.80 35.19
N PHE A 417 1.96 -9.25 35.84
CA PHE A 417 0.59 -9.75 35.82
C PHE A 417 -0.26 -8.77 35.01
N LEU A 418 -0.94 -9.29 33.99
CA LEU A 418 -1.79 -8.54 33.08
C LEU A 418 -3.24 -8.88 33.39
N HIS A 419 -4.00 -7.89 33.88
CA HIS A 419 -5.42 -8.00 34.10
C HIS A 419 -6.18 -7.28 32.99
N LEU A 420 -6.86 -8.03 32.14
CA LEU A 420 -7.76 -7.49 31.12
C LEU A 420 -9.08 -7.09 31.78
N LEU A 421 -9.35 -5.78 31.81
CA LEU A 421 -10.62 -5.23 32.26
C LEU A 421 -11.54 -5.08 31.06
N LEU A 422 -12.09 -6.21 30.60
CA LEU A 422 -13.27 -6.18 29.74
C LEU A 422 -14.48 -6.11 30.67
N PHE A 423 -15.05 -4.91 30.83
CA PHE A 423 -16.32 -4.79 31.51
C PHE A 423 -17.37 -5.49 30.63
N SER A 424 -17.79 -6.68 31.05
CA SER A 424 -19.01 -7.29 30.54
C SER A 424 -20.14 -6.30 30.79
N CYS A 425 -20.56 -5.59 29.75
CA CYS A 425 -21.88 -4.98 29.75
C CYS A 425 -22.88 -6.10 30.00
N SER A 426 -23.35 -6.20 31.24
CA SER A 426 -24.57 -6.93 31.58
C SER A 426 -25.65 -6.48 30.61
N CYS A 427 -26.14 -7.43 29.80
CA CYS A 427 -27.20 -7.22 28.81
C CYS A 427 -28.46 -6.57 29.40
#